data_AF-A0ABD4Q4U1-F1
#
_entry.id   AF-A0ABD4Q4U1-F1
#
_cell.length_a   1.000
_cell.length_b   1.000
_cell.length_c   1.000
_cell.angle_alpha   90.00
_cell.angle_beta   90.00
_cell.angle_gamma   90.00
#
_symmetry.space_group_name_H-M   'P 1'
#
loop_
_entity.id
_entity.type
_entity.pdbx_description
1 polymer ?
#
loop_
_entity_poly.entity_id
_entity_poly.type
_entity_poly.pdbx_seq_one_letter_code
_entity_poly.pdbx_strand_id
1 'polypeptide(L)'
;FGQVTSGLTAGVWQGAAAAAMAAAAAPYAGWLGSVAAQAVAVAGQARAAVAAFEAALAATVDPAAVAVNRMAMRALAMSNLLGQNAAAIAAVEAEYELMWAADVAAMAGYHSGASAAAAALPA
;
A
#
# COMPACT_ATOMS: atom_id res chain seq x y z
N PHE A 1 13.97 23.79 -17.77
CA PHE A 1 13.92 23.44 -19.20
C PHE A 1 13.07 24.44 -19.98
N GLY A 2 11.75 24.50 -19.76
CA GLY A 2 10.85 25.41 -20.49
C GLY A 2 11.26 26.88 -20.45
N GLN A 3 11.72 27.38 -19.29
CA GLN A 3 12.23 28.77 -19.19
C GLN A 3 13.47 29.05 -20.05
N VAL A 4 14.30 28.03 -20.31
CA VAL A 4 15.51 28.20 -21.14
C VAL A 4 15.13 28.13 -22.62
N THR A 5 14.24 27.22 -22.99
CA THR A 5 13.82 27.02 -24.39
C THR A 5 12.87 28.08 -24.89
N SER A 6 12.11 28.76 -24.01
CA SER A 6 11.26 29.90 -24.40
C SER A 6 12.07 31.06 -24.99
N GLY A 7 13.35 31.21 -24.62
CA GLY A 7 14.25 32.20 -25.20
C GLY A 7 14.56 31.98 -26.67
N LEU A 8 14.36 30.76 -27.22
CA LEU A 8 14.60 30.44 -28.63
C LEU A 8 13.50 31.00 -29.56
N THR A 9 12.30 31.23 -29.03
CA THR A 9 11.15 31.75 -29.80
C THR A 9 10.73 33.16 -29.39
N ALA A 10 11.08 33.59 -28.18
CA ALA A 10 10.73 34.91 -27.64
C ALA A 10 11.94 35.82 -27.36
N GLY A 11 13.16 35.36 -27.63
CA GLY A 11 14.40 36.12 -27.39
C GLY A 11 14.74 37.12 -28.50
N VAL A 12 15.84 37.85 -28.31
CA VAL A 12 16.34 38.86 -29.26
C VAL A 12 17.01 38.22 -30.49
N TRP A 13 17.52 36.98 -30.35
CA TRP A 13 18.17 36.25 -31.43
C TRP A 13 17.19 35.28 -32.10
N GLN A 14 16.45 35.80 -33.10
CA GLN A 14 15.45 35.05 -33.85
C GLN A 14 15.95 34.75 -35.27
N GLY A 15 15.57 33.58 -35.81
CA GLY A 15 15.95 33.17 -37.16
C GLY A 15 15.84 31.66 -37.36
N ALA A 16 16.20 31.18 -38.56
CA ALA A 16 16.07 29.76 -38.94
C ALA A 16 16.81 28.82 -37.97
N ALA A 17 17.97 29.22 -37.45
CA ALA A 17 18.73 28.44 -36.48
C ALA A 17 18.02 28.33 -35.12
N ALA A 18 17.45 29.44 -34.62
CA ALA A 18 16.70 29.44 -33.36
C ALA A 18 15.41 28.61 -33.47
N ALA A 19 14.71 28.70 -34.60
CA ALA A 19 13.54 27.87 -34.91
C ALA A 19 13.89 26.37 -34.97
N ALA A 20 15.01 26.01 -35.62
CA ALA A 20 15.49 24.63 -35.67
C ALA A 20 15.82 24.08 -34.28
N MET A 21 16.47 24.88 -33.42
CA MET A 21 16.75 24.50 -32.03
C MET A 21 15.47 24.33 -31.20
N ALA A 22 14.49 25.22 -31.37
CA ALA A 22 13.19 25.10 -30.69
C ALA A 22 12.44 23.82 -31.11
N ALA A 23 12.44 23.51 -32.41
CA ALA A 23 11.87 22.28 -32.94
C ALA A 23 12.57 21.03 -32.39
N ALA A 24 13.91 21.05 -32.30
CA ALA A 24 14.67 19.96 -31.71
C ALA A 24 14.41 19.77 -30.20
N ALA A 25 14.13 20.86 -29.47
CA ALA A 25 13.84 20.81 -28.03
C ALA A 25 12.42 20.33 -27.70
N ALA A 26 11.46 20.45 -28.63
CA ALA A 26 10.05 20.15 -28.37
C ALA A 26 9.76 18.69 -27.96
N PRO A 27 10.33 17.64 -28.62
CA PRO A 27 10.15 16.26 -28.18
C PRO A 27 10.67 16.01 -26.75
N TYR A 28 11.78 16.65 -26.37
CA TYR A 28 12.33 16.54 -25.01
C TYR A 28 11.42 17.20 -23.97
N ALA A 29 10.83 18.37 -24.29
CA ALA A 29 9.83 18.99 -23.42
C ALA A 29 8.64 18.06 -23.20
N GLY A 30 8.14 17.44 -24.27
CA GLY A 30 7.03 16.48 -24.22
C GLY A 30 7.36 15.27 -23.36
N TRP A 31 8.53 14.66 -23.57
CA TRP A 31 9.02 13.53 -22.77
C TRP A 31 9.21 13.88 -21.29
N LEU A 32 9.81 15.04 -20.97
CA LEU A 32 9.92 15.48 -19.57
C LEU A 32 8.54 15.67 -18.92
N GLY A 33 7.56 16.18 -19.68
CA GLY A 33 6.18 16.29 -19.24
C GLY A 33 5.54 14.93 -18.92
N SER A 34 5.74 13.93 -19.78
CA SER A 34 5.21 12.58 -19.55
C SER A 34 5.87 11.91 -18.33
N VAL A 35 7.19 12.02 -18.20
CA VAL A 35 7.92 11.47 -17.03
C VAL A 35 7.48 12.16 -15.73
N ALA A 36 7.27 13.48 -15.75
CA ALA A 36 6.76 14.20 -14.59
C ALA A 36 5.36 13.70 -14.18
N ALA A 37 4.47 13.47 -15.15
CA ALA A 37 3.14 12.90 -14.88
C ALA A 37 3.22 11.48 -14.31
N GLN A 38 4.10 10.63 -14.85
CA GLN A 38 4.36 9.29 -14.33
C GLN A 38 4.88 9.35 -12.89
N ALA A 39 5.81 10.24 -12.57
CA ALA A 39 6.34 10.40 -11.21
C ALA A 39 5.24 10.76 -10.20
N VAL A 40 4.30 11.65 -10.57
CA VAL A 40 3.14 11.97 -9.73
C VAL A 40 2.24 10.76 -9.52
N ALA A 41 1.98 9.97 -10.57
CA ALA A 41 1.18 8.74 -10.47
C ALA A 41 1.84 7.70 -9.55
N VAL A 42 3.14 7.46 -9.70
CA VAL A 42 3.92 6.55 -8.84
C VAL A 42 3.86 6.99 -7.38
N ALA A 43 4.03 8.29 -7.10
CA ALA A 43 3.89 8.82 -5.74
C ALA A 43 2.47 8.62 -5.17
N GLY A 44 1.44 8.66 -6.02
CA GLY A 44 0.07 8.30 -5.64
C GLY A 44 -0.04 6.84 -5.21
N GLN A 45 0.49 5.91 -6.02
CA GLN A 45 0.44 4.48 -5.71
C GLN A 45 1.27 4.11 -4.48
N ALA A 46 2.41 4.77 -4.26
CA ALA A 46 3.19 4.59 -3.04
C ALA A 46 2.38 4.93 -1.78
N ARG A 47 1.60 6.03 -1.80
CA ARG A 47 0.71 6.38 -0.69
C ARG A 47 -0.44 5.38 -0.53
N ALA A 48 -0.99 4.87 -1.63
CA ALA A 48 -2.02 3.84 -1.57
C ALA A 48 -1.51 2.55 -0.92
N ALA A 49 -0.26 2.13 -1.24
CA ALA A 49 0.38 0.99 -0.61
C ALA A 49 0.61 1.20 0.90
N VAL A 50 1.05 2.40 1.31
CA VAL A 50 1.18 2.76 2.74
C VAL A 50 -0.17 2.68 3.45
N ALA A 51 -1.23 3.25 2.86
CA ALA A 51 -2.57 3.21 3.44
C ALA A 51 -3.08 1.76 3.60
N ALA A 52 -2.82 0.89 2.62
CA ALA A 52 -3.17 -0.54 2.71
C ALA A 52 -2.42 -1.23 3.86
N PHE A 53 -1.13 -0.93 4.04
CA PHE A 53 -0.33 -1.45 5.15
C PHE A 53 -0.86 -0.97 6.50
N GLU A 54 -1.12 0.33 6.65
CA GLU A 54 -1.62 0.91 7.90
C GLU A 54 -3.00 0.36 8.27
N ALA A 55 -3.89 0.16 7.30
CA ALA A 55 -5.18 -0.47 7.51
C ALA A 55 -5.05 -1.92 8.00
N ALA A 56 -4.12 -2.69 7.41
CA ALA A 56 -3.85 -4.06 7.82
C ALA A 56 -3.24 -4.14 9.22
N LEU A 57 -2.30 -3.24 9.53
CA LEU A 57 -1.69 -3.13 10.85
C LEU A 57 -2.74 -2.81 11.92
N ALA A 58 -3.67 -1.90 11.63
CA ALA A 58 -4.74 -1.52 12.55
C ALA A 58 -5.80 -2.63 12.73
N ALA A 59 -6.01 -3.47 11.72
CA ALA A 59 -7.00 -4.55 11.76
C ALA A 59 -6.46 -5.86 12.35
N THR A 60 -5.14 -6.07 12.32
CA THR A 60 -4.47 -7.25 12.88
C THR A 60 -4.71 -7.34 14.39
N VAL A 61 -5.04 -8.54 14.88
CA VAL A 61 -5.27 -8.81 16.29
C VAL A 61 -3.97 -8.62 17.10
N ASP A 62 -4.07 -7.96 18.25
CA ASP A 62 -2.95 -7.76 19.16
C ASP A 62 -2.40 -9.12 19.65
N PRO A 63 -1.09 -9.41 19.49
CA PRO A 63 -0.48 -10.65 19.96
C PRO A 63 -0.70 -10.93 21.46
N ALA A 64 -0.85 -9.90 22.30
CA ALA A 64 -1.16 -10.05 23.71
C ALA A 64 -2.57 -10.65 23.93
N ALA A 65 -3.56 -10.27 23.12
CA ALA A 65 -4.90 -10.85 23.17
C ALA A 65 -4.87 -12.35 22.81
N VAL A 66 -4.11 -12.71 21.78
CA VAL A 66 -3.87 -14.11 21.41
C VAL A 66 -3.19 -14.86 22.55
N ALA A 67 -2.15 -14.28 23.16
CA ALA A 67 -1.44 -14.91 24.27
C ALA A 67 -2.36 -15.17 25.48
N VAL A 68 -3.23 -14.21 25.84
CA VAL A 68 -4.23 -14.36 26.91
C VAL A 68 -5.18 -15.52 26.62
N ASN A 69 -5.72 -15.60 25.39
CA ASN A 69 -6.57 -16.72 24.98
C ASN A 69 -5.83 -18.07 25.09
N ARG A 70 -4.58 -18.16 24.61
CA ARG A 70 -3.78 -19.39 24.70
C ARG A 70 -3.41 -19.77 26.14
N MET A 71 -3.28 -18.80 27.03
CA MET A 71 -3.11 -19.04 28.47
C MET A 71 -4.39 -19.60 29.10
N ALA A 72 -5.55 -19.00 28.80
CA ALA A 72 -6.85 -19.48 29.28
C ALA A 72 -7.14 -20.92 28.80
N MET A 73 -6.90 -21.22 27.52
CA MET A 73 -7.03 -22.56 26.95
C MET A 73 -6.20 -23.59 27.73
N ARG A 74 -4.94 -23.29 28.01
CA ARG A 74 -4.06 -24.18 28.79
C ARG A 74 -4.56 -24.38 30.22
N ALA A 75 -5.01 -23.32 30.89
CA ALA A 75 -5.52 -23.42 32.25
C ALA A 75 -6.80 -24.28 32.34
N LEU A 76 -7.72 -24.09 31.39
CA LEU A 76 -8.95 -24.87 31.29
C LEU A 76 -8.67 -26.34 30.99
N ALA A 77 -7.76 -26.62 30.05
CA ALA A 77 -7.35 -27.98 29.71
C ALA A 77 -6.70 -28.71 30.91
N MET A 78 -5.79 -28.03 31.62
CA MET A 78 -5.12 -28.58 32.81
C MET A 78 -6.08 -28.93 33.94
N SER A 79 -7.20 -28.20 34.07
CA SER A 79 -8.21 -28.44 35.10
C SER A 79 -9.37 -29.34 34.63
N ASN A 80 -9.36 -29.84 33.39
CA ASN A 80 -10.46 -30.58 32.80
C ASN A 80 -10.49 -32.09 33.12
N LEU A 81 -10.13 -32.48 34.35
CA LEU A 81 -9.97 -33.90 34.74
C LEU A 81 -11.26 -34.72 34.56
N LEU A 82 -12.42 -34.10 34.79
CA LEU A 82 -13.74 -34.72 34.70
C LEU A 82 -14.54 -34.30 33.45
N GLY A 83 -13.92 -33.58 32.51
CA GLY A 83 -14.60 -33.09 31.30
C GLY A 83 -15.54 -31.89 31.52
N GLN A 84 -15.65 -31.36 32.75
CA GLN A 84 -16.58 -30.28 33.08
C GLN A 84 -16.27 -28.95 32.37
N ASN A 85 -15.01 -28.72 31.98
CA ASN A 85 -14.60 -27.51 31.28
C ASN A 85 -14.80 -27.58 29.76
N ALA A 86 -15.37 -28.67 29.21
CA ALA A 86 -15.49 -28.85 27.76
C ALA A 86 -16.19 -27.67 27.05
N ALA A 87 -17.27 -27.15 27.63
CA ALA A 87 -17.98 -26.00 27.06
C ALA A 87 -17.15 -24.70 27.12
N ALA A 88 -16.40 -24.48 28.21
CA ALA A 88 -15.53 -23.31 28.34
C ALA A 88 -14.32 -23.38 27.40
N ILE A 89 -13.76 -24.57 27.19
CA ILE A 89 -12.70 -24.83 26.21
C ILE A 89 -13.21 -24.47 24.81
N ALA A 90 -14.38 -24.97 24.42
CA ALA A 90 -14.97 -24.69 23.12
C ALA A 90 -15.23 -23.18 22.91
N ALA A 91 -15.62 -22.46 23.96
CA ALA A 91 -15.79 -21.02 23.89
C ALA A 91 -14.46 -20.27 23.65
N VAL A 92 -13.40 -20.63 24.37
CA VAL A 92 -12.06 -20.04 24.18
C VAL A 92 -11.48 -20.41 22.81
N GLU A 93 -11.71 -21.62 22.31
CA GLU A 93 -11.34 -21.99 20.94
C GLU A 93 -12.11 -21.17 19.90
N ALA A 94 -13.42 -20.98 20.07
CA ALA A 94 -14.21 -20.15 19.16
C ALA A 94 -13.71 -18.69 19.11
N GLU A 95 -13.32 -18.11 20.24
CA GLU A 95 -12.68 -16.79 20.28
C GLU A 95 -11.36 -16.76 19.50
N TYR A 96 -10.56 -17.83 19.58
CA TYR A 96 -9.32 -17.95 18.82
C TYR A 96 -9.57 -18.04 17.31
N GLU A 97 -10.58 -18.81 16.89
CA GLU A 97 -10.98 -18.91 15.49
C GLU A 97 -11.47 -17.56 14.94
N LEU A 98 -12.16 -16.75 15.75
CA LEU A 98 -12.54 -15.39 15.38
C LEU A 98 -11.32 -14.47 15.21
N MET A 99 -10.33 -14.55 16.11
CA MET A 99 -9.07 -13.82 15.96
C MET A 99 -8.34 -14.22 14.68
N TRP A 100 -8.28 -15.53 14.39
CA TRP A 100 -7.69 -16.04 13.16
C TRP A 100 -8.42 -15.53 11.91
N ALA A 101 -9.76 -15.59 11.91
CA ALA A 101 -10.56 -15.08 10.80
C ALA A 101 -10.35 -13.56 10.57
N ALA A 102 -10.22 -12.78 11.65
CA ALA A 102 -9.91 -11.35 11.57
C ALA A 102 -8.55 -11.10 10.91
N ASP A 103 -7.50 -11.81 11.33
CA ASP A 103 -6.16 -11.68 10.75
C ASP A 103 -6.11 -12.11 9.28
N VAL A 104 -6.84 -13.17 8.91
CA VAL A 104 -6.97 -13.59 7.51
C VAL A 104 -7.64 -12.49 6.68
N ALA A 105 -8.71 -11.88 7.19
CA ALA A 105 -9.39 -10.78 6.51
C ALA A 105 -8.49 -9.55 6.37
N ALA A 106 -7.72 -9.20 7.41
CA ALA A 106 -6.76 -8.10 7.37
C ALA A 106 -5.70 -8.32 6.29
N MET A 107 -5.11 -9.52 6.23
CA MET A 107 -4.07 -9.84 5.25
C MET A 107 -4.60 -10.00 3.82
N ALA A 108 -5.83 -10.50 3.64
CA ALA A 108 -6.49 -10.52 2.35
C ALA A 108 -6.76 -9.09 1.84
N GLY A 109 -7.23 -8.20 2.73
CA GLY A 109 -7.38 -6.77 2.46
C GLY A 109 -6.06 -6.13 2.03
N TYR A 110 -4.99 -6.35 2.81
CA TYR A 110 -3.64 -5.87 2.47
C TYR A 110 -3.18 -6.34 1.09
N HIS A 111 -3.28 -7.64 0.82
CA HIS A 111 -2.86 -8.21 -0.45
C HIS A 111 -3.61 -7.59 -1.63
N SER A 112 -4.94 -7.45 -1.51
CA SER A 112 -5.77 -6.85 -2.56
C SER A 112 -5.40 -5.37 -2.81
N GLY A 113 -5.25 -4.58 -1.75
CA GLY A 113 -4.91 -3.16 -1.84
C GLY A 113 -3.50 -2.92 -2.39
N ALA A 114 -2.51 -3.64 -1.88
CA ALA A 114 -1.13 -3.54 -2.34
C ALA A 114 -0.99 -4.00 -3.81
N SER A 115 -1.67 -5.08 -4.20
CA SER A 115 -1.65 -5.57 -5.58
C SER A 115 -2.33 -4.58 -6.54
N ALA A 116 -3.44 -3.97 -6.14
CA ALA A 116 -4.10 -2.93 -6.93
C ALA A 116 -3.20 -1.70 -7.12
N ALA A 117 -2.53 -1.24 -6.07
CA ALA A 117 -1.57 -0.12 -6.15
C ALA A 117 -0.40 -0.44 -7.09
N ALA A 118 0.15 -1.66 -7.01
CA ALA A 118 1.22 -2.10 -7.90
C ALA A 118 0.77 -2.22 -9.36
N ALA A 119 -0.43 -2.76 -9.60
CA ALA A 119 -1.00 -2.91 -10.95
C ALA A 119 -1.31 -1.56 -11.62
N ALA A 120 -1.50 -0.50 -10.84
CA ALA A 120 -1.78 0.84 -11.33
C ALA A 120 -0.52 1.71 -11.57
N LEU A 121 0.69 1.13 -11.46
CA LEU A 121 1.92 1.81 -11.83
C LEU A 121 1.96 2.07 -13.34
N PRO A 122 2.40 3.26 -13.79
CA PRO A 122 2.58 3.53 -15.21
C PRO A 122 3.66 2.61 -15.79
N ALA A 123 3.41 2.14 -17.02
CA ALA A 123 4.36 1.32 -17.80
C ALA A 123 5.56 2.12 -18.30
#